data_AF-A0A1G9DM27-F1
#
_entry.id   AF-A0A1G9DM27-F1
#
_cell.length_a   1.000
_cell.length_b   1.000
_cell.length_c   1.000
_cell.angle_alpha   90.00
_cell.angle_beta   90.00
_cell.angle_gamma   90.00
#
_symmetry.space_group_name_H-M   'P 1'
#
loop_
_entity.id
_entity.type
_entity.pdbx_description
1 polymer ?
#
loop_
_entity_poly.entity_id
_entity_poly.type
_entity_poly.pdbx_seq_one_letter_code
_entity_poly.pdbx_strand_id
1 'polypeptide(L)'
;MWIAVVVAVLAAAVAGAAIWWLRRGRATAEAGPGRETGPGPEAEDRQGWELGLTPEVGAAFMEGLRAWSRAGEALPAGAERGVLTTYDPPRLISLHLLADAFAARGDAALHDPEGTVAAVVERLAGSERPGVLHLRGDWLDGEVDGLDRARFAAAVREALYAEGDWAGDEAVGAMHVTVTGARPATEAATLMLDLARVLDRYREARAASPDAAAEALLREVAPALVTAGGPGLTWTKPPTEEELQAVLTGSLQPR
;
A
#
# COMPACT_ATOMS: atom_id res chain seq x y z
N MET A 1 36.44 -10.79 -0.31
CA MET A 1 35.98 -10.76 -1.71
C MET A 1 34.47 -11.02 -1.88
N TRP A 2 33.70 -11.33 -0.82
CA TRP A 2 32.24 -11.56 -0.91
C TRP A 2 31.40 -10.29 -0.69
N ILE A 3 31.88 -9.33 0.11
CA ILE A 3 31.18 -8.07 0.40
C ILE A 3 30.98 -7.22 -0.87
N ALA A 4 31.95 -7.21 -1.79
CA ALA A 4 31.82 -6.47 -3.05
C ALA A 4 30.73 -7.03 -3.99
N VAL A 5 30.45 -8.33 -3.92
CA VAL A 5 29.42 -8.98 -4.75
C VAL A 5 28.03 -8.67 -4.19
N VAL A 6 27.87 -8.67 -2.86
CA VAL A 6 26.60 -8.31 -2.20
C VAL A 6 26.24 -6.84 -2.47
N VAL A 7 27.21 -5.93 -2.38
CA VAL A 7 27.02 -4.51 -2.69
C VAL A 7 26.66 -4.28 -4.17
N ALA A 8 27.29 -5.02 -5.09
CA ALA A 8 26.99 -4.90 -6.52
C ALA A 8 25.59 -5.43 -6.88
N VAL A 9 25.14 -6.51 -6.24
CA VAL A 9 23.79 -7.07 -6.44
C VAL A 9 22.71 -6.15 -5.88
N LEU A 10 22.93 -5.54 -4.72
CA LEU A 10 22.03 -4.53 -4.15
C LEU A 10 21.95 -3.27 -5.02
N ALA A 11 23.08 -2.78 -5.51
CA ALA A 11 23.10 -1.61 -6.40
C ALA A 11 22.38 -1.87 -7.74
N ALA A 12 22.52 -3.08 -8.30
CA ALA A 12 21.83 -3.46 -9.54
C ALA A 12 20.31 -3.61 -9.35
N ALA A 13 19.86 -4.11 -8.20
CA ALA A 13 18.44 -4.22 -7.87
C ALA A 13 17.79 -2.84 -7.68
N VAL A 14 18.47 -1.91 -7.00
CA VAL A 14 18.01 -0.52 -6.81
C VAL A 14 17.96 0.23 -8.14
N ALA A 15 18.97 0.05 -9.01
CA ALA A 15 18.94 0.62 -10.35
C ALA A 15 17.80 0.04 -11.21
N GLY A 16 17.52 -1.26 -11.11
CA GLY A 16 16.40 -1.91 -11.78
C GLY A 16 15.04 -1.36 -11.33
N ALA A 17 14.84 -1.16 -10.03
CA ALA A 17 13.61 -0.58 -9.47
C ALA A 17 13.44 0.90 -9.86
N ALA A 18 14.51 1.70 -9.80
CA ALA A 18 14.48 3.11 -10.20
C ALA A 18 14.21 3.29 -11.70
N ILE A 19 14.82 2.45 -12.55
CA ILE A 19 14.60 2.48 -14.01
C ILE A 19 13.19 2.01 -14.37
N TRP A 20 12.68 0.99 -13.68
CA TRP A 20 11.31 0.51 -13.84
C TRP A 20 10.27 1.58 -13.46
N TRP A 21 10.57 2.39 -12.45
CA TRP A 21 9.69 3.47 -11.99
C TRP A 21 9.79 4.75 -12.85
N LEU A 22 10.99 5.18 -13.23
CA LEU A 22 11.23 6.36 -14.09
C LEU A 22 10.62 6.20 -15.50
N ARG A 23 10.46 4.97 -15.99
CA ARG A 23 9.80 4.70 -17.27
C ARG A 23 8.30 5.05 -17.24
N ARG A 24 7.68 5.16 -16.05
CA ARG A 24 6.26 5.53 -15.87
C ARG A 24 6.03 7.04 -15.84
N GLY A 25 6.99 7.84 -15.36
CA GLY A 25 6.84 9.29 -15.17
C GLY A 25 6.83 10.14 -16.47
N ARG A 26 7.14 9.57 -17.64
CA ARG A 26 7.19 10.32 -18.91
C ARG A 26 5.93 10.23 -19.76
N ALA A 27 4.92 9.45 -19.36
CA ALA A 27 3.70 9.28 -20.16
C ALA A 27 2.56 10.27 -19.84
N THR A 28 2.74 11.14 -18.83
CA THR A 28 1.67 12.03 -18.30
C THR A 28 2.01 13.52 -18.38
N ALA A 29 2.97 13.92 -19.21
CA ALA A 29 3.39 15.33 -19.33
C ALA A 29 3.11 15.92 -20.72
N GLU A 30 1.86 15.86 -21.19
CA GLU A 30 1.34 16.81 -22.19
C GLU A 30 -0.16 17.05 -21.97
N ALA A 31 -0.51 17.96 -21.08
CA ALA A 31 -1.79 18.65 -21.06
C ALA A 31 -1.53 20.14 -20.80
N GLY A 32 -1.84 20.98 -21.78
CA GLY A 32 -1.55 22.42 -21.79
C GLY A 32 -2.35 23.22 -20.76
N PRO A 33 -2.04 24.52 -20.59
CA PRO A 33 -2.55 25.34 -19.50
C PRO A 33 -3.98 25.80 -19.80
N GLY A 34 -4.92 25.48 -18.91
CA GLY A 34 -6.33 25.83 -19.10
C GLY A 34 -7.10 25.99 -17.78
N ARG A 35 -7.09 27.23 -17.28
CA ARG A 35 -8.17 27.93 -16.55
C ARG A 35 -8.65 27.33 -15.21
N GLU A 36 -8.31 28.05 -14.14
CA GLU A 36 -8.79 27.87 -12.78
C GLU A 36 -10.31 28.06 -12.68
N THR A 37 -10.99 27.01 -12.22
CA THR A 37 -12.31 27.08 -11.56
C THR A 37 -12.13 26.41 -10.21
N GLY A 38 -12.26 27.18 -9.13
CA GLY A 38 -12.13 26.68 -7.76
C GLY A 38 -13.18 25.61 -7.44
N PRO A 39 -12.88 24.68 -6.52
CA PRO A 39 -13.78 23.58 -6.18
C PRO A 39 -15.04 24.11 -5.48
N GLY A 40 -16.20 23.65 -5.93
CA GLY A 40 -17.49 23.88 -5.27
C GLY A 40 -17.67 22.99 -4.02
N PRO A 41 -18.70 23.25 -3.20
CA PRO A 41 -18.93 22.62 -1.89
C PRO A 41 -19.26 21.11 -1.91
N GLU A 42 -19.32 20.46 -3.08
CA GLU A 42 -19.49 19.00 -3.20
C GLU A 42 -18.14 18.24 -3.30
N ALA A 43 -17.01 18.95 -3.35
CA ALA A 43 -15.69 18.35 -3.44
C ALA A 43 -15.10 17.92 -2.09
N GLU A 44 -15.73 18.26 -0.96
CA GLU A 44 -15.11 18.15 0.37
C GLU A 44 -15.15 16.74 1.00
N ASP A 45 -16.00 15.82 0.51
CA ASP A 45 -16.14 14.46 1.08
C ASP A 45 -15.73 13.32 0.13
N ARG A 46 -15.19 13.63 -1.05
CA ARG A 46 -14.74 12.58 -1.98
C ARG A 46 -13.40 12.02 -1.55
N GLN A 47 -13.35 10.69 -1.40
CA GLN A 47 -12.10 10.00 -1.08
C GLN A 47 -11.14 10.12 -2.26
N GLY A 48 -9.83 10.10 -2.02
CA GLY A 48 -8.85 10.38 -3.09
C GLY A 48 -8.96 9.47 -4.33
N TRP A 49 -9.33 8.21 -4.14
CA TRP A 49 -9.55 7.29 -5.25
C TRP A 49 -10.84 7.56 -6.05
N GLU A 50 -11.79 8.32 -5.49
CA GLU A 50 -13.03 8.74 -6.17
C GLU A 50 -12.82 9.97 -7.07
N LEU A 51 -11.72 10.72 -6.89
CA LEU A 51 -11.48 11.96 -7.64
C LEU A 51 -11.25 11.74 -9.14
N GLY A 52 -10.88 10.51 -9.55
CA GLY A 52 -10.79 10.10 -10.94
C GLY A 52 -12.12 9.65 -11.56
N LEU A 53 -13.19 9.51 -10.77
CA LEU A 53 -14.48 8.99 -11.21
C LEU A 53 -15.52 10.11 -11.36
N THR A 54 -16.34 10.04 -12.40
CA THR A 54 -17.58 10.82 -12.43
C THR A 54 -18.51 10.30 -11.32
N PRO A 55 -19.42 11.13 -10.76
CA PRO A 55 -20.31 10.68 -9.70
C PRO A 55 -21.12 9.42 -10.06
N GLU A 56 -21.55 9.30 -11.33
CA GLU A 56 -22.26 8.12 -11.84
C GLU A 56 -21.37 6.86 -11.86
N VAL A 57 -20.15 6.97 -12.39
CA VAL A 57 -19.20 5.84 -12.41
C VAL A 57 -18.77 5.45 -10.98
N GLY A 58 -18.59 6.43 -10.10
CA GLY A 58 -18.29 6.20 -8.68
C GLY A 58 -19.41 5.44 -7.96
N ALA A 59 -20.68 5.82 -8.21
CA ALA A 59 -21.83 5.13 -7.65
C ALA A 59 -21.92 3.68 -8.14
N ALA A 60 -21.76 3.44 -9.45
CA ALA A 60 -21.74 2.10 -10.03
C ALA A 60 -20.59 1.25 -9.49
N PHE A 61 -19.38 1.82 -9.39
CA PHE A 61 -18.22 1.13 -8.83
C PHE A 61 -18.47 0.68 -7.37
N MET A 62 -19.02 1.58 -6.55
CA MET A 62 -19.36 1.25 -5.16
C MET A 62 -20.49 0.25 -5.03
N GLU A 63 -21.48 0.29 -5.93
CA GLU A 63 -22.51 -0.74 -6.02
C GLU A 63 -21.89 -2.12 -6.33
N GLY A 64 -21.03 -2.19 -7.34
CA GLY A 64 -20.31 -3.40 -7.72
C GLY A 64 -19.43 -3.94 -6.59
N LEU A 65 -18.65 -3.09 -5.91
CA LEU A 65 -17.84 -3.47 -4.75
C LEU A 65 -18.69 -4.01 -3.59
N ARG A 66 -19.82 -3.37 -3.30
CA ARG A 66 -20.76 -3.83 -2.25
C ARG A 66 -21.40 -5.17 -2.62
N ALA A 67 -21.75 -5.38 -3.89
CA ALA A 67 -22.30 -6.64 -4.36
C ALA A 67 -21.26 -7.77 -4.28
N TRP A 68 -20.03 -7.48 -4.74
CA TRP A 68 -18.89 -8.40 -4.65
C TRP A 68 -18.55 -8.79 -3.21
N SER A 69 -18.54 -7.84 -2.26
CA SER A 69 -18.33 -8.11 -0.83
C SER A 69 -19.50 -8.88 -0.19
N ARG A 70 -20.76 -8.60 -0.56
CA ARG A 70 -21.93 -9.36 -0.07
C ARG A 70 -21.90 -10.84 -0.46
N ALA A 71 -21.18 -11.21 -1.51
CA ALA A 71 -20.98 -12.61 -1.90
C ALA A 71 -19.94 -13.35 -1.03
N GLY A 72 -19.24 -12.70 -0.09
CA GLY A 72 -18.16 -13.33 0.70
C GLY A 72 -17.61 -12.61 1.94
N GLU A 73 -18.44 -11.86 2.69
CA GLU A 73 -18.16 -11.11 3.95
C GLU A 73 -17.92 -9.58 3.82
N ALA A 74 -18.27 -8.89 4.93
CA ALA A 74 -18.65 -7.48 5.07
C ALA A 74 -17.78 -6.43 4.34
N LEU A 75 -18.39 -5.26 4.12
CA LEU A 75 -17.78 -4.05 3.55
C LEU A 75 -16.30 -3.96 3.95
N PRO A 76 -15.36 -3.88 2.99
CA PRO A 76 -13.94 -3.94 3.31
C PRO A 76 -13.59 -2.77 4.21
N ALA A 77 -13.28 -3.08 5.47
CA ALA A 77 -12.59 -2.15 6.36
C ALA A 77 -11.34 -1.66 5.62
N GLY A 78 -11.28 -0.36 5.32
CA GLY A 78 -10.18 0.21 4.53
C GLY A 78 -10.59 0.91 3.23
N ALA A 79 -11.87 0.93 2.85
CA ALA A 79 -12.32 1.72 1.70
C ALA A 79 -11.94 3.21 1.84
N GLU A 80 -12.15 3.76 3.04
CA GLU A 80 -11.73 5.11 3.45
C GLU A 80 -10.23 5.36 3.26
N ARG A 81 -9.42 4.30 3.31
CA ARG A 81 -7.96 4.31 3.18
C ARG A 81 -7.47 3.91 1.79
N GLY A 82 -8.40 3.67 0.86
CA GLY A 82 -8.11 3.27 -0.51
C GLY A 82 -7.56 1.85 -0.66
N VAL A 83 -7.85 0.94 0.29
CA VAL A 83 -7.34 -0.45 0.28
C VAL A 83 -8.50 -1.44 0.36
N LEU A 84 -8.47 -2.45 -0.52
CA LEU A 84 -9.31 -3.64 -0.51
C LEU A 84 -8.49 -4.83 -0.02
N THR A 85 -8.94 -5.49 1.04
CA THR A 85 -8.37 -6.78 1.50
C THR A 85 -9.17 -7.94 0.91
N THR A 86 -8.49 -8.93 0.33
CA THR A 86 -9.07 -10.25 0.00
C THR A 86 -8.52 -11.30 0.96
N TYR A 87 -9.26 -12.38 1.20
CA TYR A 87 -8.89 -13.40 2.19
C TYR A 87 -8.48 -14.76 1.61
N ASP A 88 -8.97 -15.12 0.42
CA ASP A 88 -8.65 -16.40 -0.21
C ASP A 88 -8.24 -16.23 -1.70
N PRO A 89 -6.93 -16.23 -2.01
CA PRO A 89 -5.81 -16.06 -1.08
C PRO A 89 -5.72 -14.60 -0.55
N PRO A 90 -4.97 -14.36 0.55
CA PRO A 90 -4.93 -13.07 1.19
C PRO A 90 -4.13 -12.04 0.38
N ARG A 91 -4.71 -10.86 0.13
CA ARG A 91 -4.10 -9.79 -0.65
C ARG A 91 -4.54 -8.41 -0.17
N LEU A 92 -3.72 -7.39 -0.44
CA LEU A 92 -4.09 -5.98 -0.38
C LEU A 92 -4.10 -5.38 -1.78
N ILE A 93 -5.18 -4.71 -2.14
CA ILE A 93 -5.39 -4.15 -3.49
C ILE A 93 -5.77 -2.67 -3.36
N SER A 94 -5.12 -1.81 -4.12
CA SER A 94 -5.42 -0.38 -4.20
C SER A 94 -6.79 -0.14 -4.84
N LEU A 95 -7.66 0.58 -4.14
CA LEU A 95 -8.91 1.06 -4.71
C LEU A 95 -8.70 2.06 -5.84
N HIS A 96 -7.59 2.82 -5.87
CA HIS A 96 -7.25 3.68 -7.01
C HIS A 96 -7.05 2.83 -8.27
N LEU A 97 -6.31 1.73 -8.15
CA LEU A 97 -6.06 0.82 -9.27
C LEU A 97 -7.35 0.14 -9.76
N LEU A 98 -8.22 -0.24 -8.82
CA LEU A 98 -9.52 -0.84 -9.14
C LEU A 98 -10.46 0.17 -9.81
N ALA A 99 -10.53 1.40 -9.28
CA ALA A 99 -11.33 2.49 -9.82
C ALA A 99 -10.90 2.85 -11.24
N ASP A 100 -9.60 3.05 -11.48
CA ASP A 100 -9.06 3.31 -12.83
C ASP A 100 -9.42 2.18 -13.81
N ALA A 101 -9.26 0.93 -13.37
CA ALA A 101 -9.53 -0.24 -14.18
C ALA A 101 -11.02 -0.48 -14.44
N PHE A 102 -11.89 -0.03 -13.53
CA PHE A 102 -13.33 -0.02 -13.68
C PHE A 102 -13.78 1.08 -14.64
N ALA A 103 -13.30 2.31 -14.44
CA ALA A 103 -13.59 3.45 -15.31
C ALA A 103 -13.16 3.19 -16.76
N ALA A 104 -12.03 2.52 -16.97
CA ALA A 104 -11.55 2.13 -18.29
C ALA A 104 -12.48 1.17 -19.06
N ARG A 105 -13.48 0.57 -18.40
CA ARG A 105 -14.51 -0.27 -19.04
C ARG A 105 -15.65 0.55 -19.65
N GLY A 106 -15.78 1.84 -19.29
CA GLY A 106 -16.80 2.74 -19.81
C GLY A 106 -18.23 2.22 -19.55
N ASP A 107 -19.11 2.36 -20.54
CA ASP A 107 -20.55 2.04 -20.43
C ASP A 107 -20.83 0.60 -19.97
N ALA A 108 -19.95 -0.35 -20.28
CA ALA A 108 -20.10 -1.74 -19.83
C ALA A 108 -20.10 -1.85 -18.30
N ALA A 109 -19.31 -0.99 -17.62
CA ALA A 109 -19.25 -0.93 -16.17
C ALA A 109 -20.54 -0.41 -15.54
N LEU A 110 -21.25 0.48 -16.23
CA LEU A 110 -22.52 1.02 -15.78
C LEU A 110 -23.67 0.03 -15.97
N HIS A 111 -23.60 -0.80 -17.02
CA HIS A 111 -24.64 -1.79 -17.31
C HIS A 111 -24.57 -3.02 -16.41
N ASP A 112 -23.35 -3.48 -16.08
CA ASP A 112 -23.11 -4.59 -15.15
C ASP A 112 -21.96 -4.24 -14.19
N PRO A 113 -22.24 -3.45 -13.13
CA PRO A 113 -21.20 -3.03 -12.19
C PRO A 113 -20.63 -4.20 -11.38
N GLU A 114 -21.46 -5.17 -10.99
CA GLU A 114 -21.06 -6.33 -10.20
C GLU A 114 -20.11 -7.24 -11.00
N GLY A 115 -20.53 -7.69 -12.19
CA GLY A 115 -19.70 -8.54 -13.04
C GLY A 115 -18.42 -7.82 -13.48
N THR A 116 -18.49 -6.50 -13.68
CA THR A 116 -17.31 -5.70 -14.02
C THR A 116 -16.31 -5.63 -12.86
N VAL A 117 -16.76 -5.36 -11.63
CA VAL A 117 -15.88 -5.36 -10.46
C VAL A 117 -15.26 -6.73 -10.25
N ALA A 118 -16.05 -7.81 -10.30
CA ALA A 118 -15.55 -9.17 -10.15
C ALA A 118 -14.44 -9.48 -11.16
N ALA A 119 -14.67 -9.19 -12.44
CA ALA A 119 -13.68 -9.41 -13.50
C ALA A 119 -12.44 -8.52 -13.37
N VAL A 120 -12.59 -7.28 -12.87
CA VAL A 120 -11.47 -6.37 -12.63
C VAL A 120 -10.62 -6.85 -11.46
N VAL A 121 -11.24 -7.25 -10.35
CA VAL A 121 -10.56 -7.80 -9.17
C VAL A 121 -9.81 -9.07 -9.55
N GLU A 122 -10.47 -10.05 -10.18
CA GLU A 122 -9.84 -11.31 -10.61
C GLU A 122 -8.60 -11.06 -11.47
N ARG A 123 -8.72 -10.18 -12.48
CA ARG A 123 -7.62 -9.83 -13.38
C ARG A 123 -6.45 -9.17 -12.64
N LEU A 124 -6.73 -8.24 -11.73
CA LEU A 124 -5.67 -7.49 -11.04
C LEU A 124 -5.01 -8.31 -9.93
N ALA A 125 -5.78 -9.14 -9.23
CA ALA A 125 -5.33 -10.02 -8.15
C ALA A 125 -4.52 -11.24 -8.64
N GLY A 126 -4.43 -11.45 -9.95
CA GLY A 126 -3.67 -12.56 -10.54
C GLY A 126 -2.14 -12.42 -10.47
N SER A 127 -1.62 -11.21 -10.19
CA SER A 127 -0.17 -10.96 -10.15
C SER A 127 0.17 -9.80 -9.22
N GLU A 128 1.24 -9.94 -8.42
CA GLU A 128 1.81 -8.81 -7.69
C GLU A 128 2.24 -7.68 -8.64
N ARG A 129 1.93 -6.44 -8.24
CA ARG A 129 2.21 -5.21 -9.01
C ARG A 129 2.06 -3.99 -8.11
N PRO A 130 2.45 -2.78 -8.56
CA PRO A 130 2.12 -1.55 -7.83
C PRO A 130 0.63 -1.49 -7.52
N GLY A 131 0.31 -1.38 -6.22
CA GLY A 131 -1.07 -1.38 -5.74
C GLY A 131 -1.69 -2.77 -5.58
N VAL A 132 -0.97 -3.88 -5.75
CA VAL A 132 -1.43 -5.25 -5.45
C VAL A 132 -0.32 -6.00 -4.72
N LEU A 133 -0.56 -6.33 -3.45
CA LEU A 133 0.36 -7.07 -2.60
C LEU A 133 -0.25 -8.43 -2.24
N HIS A 134 0.47 -9.51 -2.50
CA HIS A 134 0.05 -10.84 -2.06
C HIS A 134 0.63 -11.09 -0.67
N LEU A 135 -0.19 -11.65 0.22
CA LEU A 135 0.19 -11.91 1.60
C LEU A 135 0.42 -13.39 1.82
N ARG A 136 1.25 -13.72 2.81
CA ARG A 136 1.41 -15.09 3.31
C ARG A 136 0.49 -15.28 4.52
N GLY A 137 -0.60 -16.02 4.36
CA GLY A 137 -1.60 -16.21 5.43
C GLY A 137 -1.06 -16.94 6.68
N ASP A 138 -0.03 -17.76 6.53
CA ASP A 138 0.66 -18.51 7.58
C ASP A 138 2.00 -17.84 7.97
N TRP A 139 1.98 -16.54 8.24
CA TRP A 139 3.23 -15.79 8.39
C TRP A 139 3.98 -16.01 9.70
N LEU A 140 3.28 -16.17 10.83
CA LEU A 140 3.86 -16.40 12.15
C LEU A 140 3.07 -17.48 12.90
N ASP A 141 3.75 -18.54 13.32
CA ASP A 141 3.21 -19.57 14.19
C ASP A 141 3.85 -19.44 15.59
N GLY A 142 3.01 -19.29 16.61
CA GLY A 142 3.45 -18.97 17.97
C GLY A 142 4.03 -17.57 18.12
N GLU A 143 5.27 -17.49 18.61
CA GLU A 143 5.96 -16.25 18.96
C GLU A 143 7.38 -16.22 18.39
N VAL A 144 7.90 -15.01 18.16
CA VAL A 144 9.32 -14.75 17.86
C VAL A 144 9.87 -13.78 18.89
N ASP A 145 10.92 -14.18 19.63
CA ASP A 145 11.50 -13.38 20.72
C ASP A 145 10.46 -12.86 21.75
N GLY A 146 9.43 -13.68 22.03
CA GLY A 146 8.32 -13.34 22.93
C GLY A 146 7.24 -12.42 22.33
N LEU A 147 7.33 -12.14 21.03
CA LEU A 147 6.36 -11.36 20.27
C LEU A 147 5.41 -12.31 19.53
N ASP A 148 4.14 -12.30 19.93
CA ASP A 148 3.05 -12.84 19.12
C ASP A 148 2.75 -11.94 17.89
N ARG A 149 1.76 -12.32 17.08
CA ARG A 149 1.38 -11.58 15.86
C ARG A 149 1.06 -10.11 16.13
N ALA A 150 0.27 -9.83 17.17
CA ALA A 150 -0.18 -8.49 17.51
C ALA A 150 0.97 -7.63 18.04
N ARG A 151 1.79 -8.19 18.93
CA ARG A 151 2.97 -7.51 19.46
C ARG A 151 4.02 -7.27 18.39
N PHE A 152 4.20 -8.20 17.45
CA PHE A 152 5.10 -8.01 16.33
C PHE A 152 4.60 -6.88 15.42
N ALA A 153 3.31 -6.88 15.03
CA ALA A 153 2.72 -5.80 14.23
C ALA A 153 2.84 -4.44 14.93
N ALA A 154 2.55 -4.37 16.23
CA ALA A 154 2.75 -3.17 17.02
C ALA A 154 4.22 -2.72 17.04
N ALA A 155 5.18 -3.64 17.20
CA ALA A 155 6.59 -3.30 17.18
C ALA A 155 7.08 -2.82 15.80
N VAL A 156 6.53 -3.35 14.70
CA VAL A 156 6.78 -2.84 13.35
C VAL A 156 6.19 -1.44 13.19
N ARG A 157 4.99 -1.19 13.70
CA ARG A 157 4.41 0.15 13.73
C ARG A 157 5.29 1.13 14.51
N GLU A 158 5.75 0.79 15.71
CA GLU A 158 6.64 1.67 16.49
C GLU A 158 8.02 1.88 15.83
N ALA A 159 8.48 0.91 15.04
CA ALA A 159 9.71 1.03 14.26
C ALA A 159 9.55 1.95 13.04
N LEU A 160 8.31 2.20 12.59
CA LEU A 160 7.97 3.11 11.51
C LEU A 160 7.39 4.39 12.10
N TYR A 161 8.07 5.51 11.91
CA TYR A 161 7.71 6.76 12.58
C TYR A 161 6.49 7.48 11.95
N ALA A 162 5.67 6.78 11.16
CA ALA A 162 4.56 7.38 10.44
C ALA A 162 3.46 7.86 11.42
N GLU A 163 3.29 9.17 11.50
CA GLU A 163 2.07 9.78 12.05
C GLU A 163 0.95 9.59 11.02
N GLY A 164 0.10 8.59 11.24
CA GLY A 164 -0.93 8.20 10.28
C GLY A 164 -1.99 7.30 10.88
N ASP A 165 -3.05 7.09 10.11
CA ASP A 165 -4.13 6.18 10.47
C ASP A 165 -3.73 4.75 10.10
N TRP A 166 -3.23 4.03 11.11
CA TRP A 166 -2.80 2.65 11.00
C TRP A 166 -4.00 1.69 11.06
N ALA A 167 -4.04 0.76 10.12
CA ALA A 167 -5.01 -0.32 10.11
C ALA A 167 -4.36 -1.59 9.52
N GLY A 168 -5.02 -2.73 9.70
CA GLY A 168 -4.47 -4.00 9.27
C GLY A 168 -5.25 -5.19 9.79
N ASP A 169 -4.85 -6.35 9.31
CA ASP A 169 -5.35 -7.64 9.75
C ASP A 169 -4.14 -8.56 9.99
N GLU A 170 -3.75 -8.63 11.26
CA GLU A 170 -2.61 -9.40 11.73
C GLU A 170 -2.82 -10.90 11.53
N ALA A 171 -4.07 -11.38 11.39
CA ALA A 171 -4.34 -12.79 11.16
C ALA A 171 -3.81 -13.24 9.78
N VAL A 172 -3.88 -12.36 8.79
CA VAL A 172 -3.36 -12.58 7.43
C VAL A 172 -2.04 -11.86 7.14
N GLY A 173 -1.46 -11.19 8.14
CA GLY A 173 -0.18 -10.48 8.00
C GLY A 173 -0.28 -9.15 7.26
N ALA A 174 -1.48 -8.56 7.17
CA ALA A 174 -1.72 -7.28 6.53
C ALA A 174 -1.48 -6.11 7.49
N MET A 175 -0.71 -5.11 7.05
CA MET A 175 -0.61 -3.83 7.74
C MET A 175 -0.60 -2.69 6.72
N HIS A 176 -1.27 -1.58 7.02
CA HIS A 176 -1.26 -0.40 6.19
C HIS A 176 -1.38 0.90 6.99
N VAL A 177 -0.83 1.99 6.45
CA VAL A 177 -0.90 3.32 7.05
C VAL A 177 -1.15 4.37 5.99
N THR A 178 -2.18 5.18 6.22
CA THR A 178 -2.42 6.38 5.40
C THR A 178 -1.55 7.51 5.94
N VAL A 179 -0.65 8.00 5.09
CA VAL A 179 0.34 9.02 5.46
C VAL A 179 -0.17 10.37 4.97
N THR A 180 -0.46 11.27 5.91
CA THR A 180 -0.92 12.62 5.54
C THR A 180 0.29 13.50 5.31
N GLY A 181 0.48 14.00 4.08
CA GLY A 181 1.50 15.01 3.80
C GLY A 181 1.20 16.33 4.51
N ALA A 182 2.21 17.19 4.66
CA ALA A 182 2.09 18.48 5.37
C ALA A 182 1.14 19.49 4.67
N ARG A 183 0.64 19.19 3.47
CA ARG A 183 -0.31 20.03 2.74
C ARG A 183 -1.68 19.37 2.66
N PRO A 184 -2.75 20.06 3.10
CA PRO A 184 -4.13 19.53 3.10
C PRO A 184 -4.77 19.44 1.70
N ALA A 185 -3.99 19.50 0.61
CA ALA A 185 -4.50 19.59 -0.76
C ALA A 185 -4.12 18.40 -1.66
N THR A 186 -3.26 17.49 -1.20
CA THR A 186 -2.90 16.28 -1.92
C THR A 186 -3.45 15.08 -1.17
N GLU A 187 -4.36 14.35 -1.83
CA GLU A 187 -4.79 13.02 -1.42
C GLU A 187 -3.62 12.18 -0.84
N ALA A 188 -3.80 11.62 0.36
CA ALA A 188 -2.77 10.84 1.04
C ALA A 188 -2.48 9.50 0.33
N ALA A 189 -1.20 9.12 0.25
CA ALA A 189 -0.80 7.77 -0.11
C ALA A 189 -0.92 6.82 1.10
N THR A 190 -1.39 5.60 0.84
CA THR A 190 -1.44 4.53 1.85
C THR A 190 -0.34 3.52 1.55
N LEU A 191 0.57 3.33 2.50
CA LEU A 191 1.56 2.25 2.47
C LEU A 191 0.87 0.94 2.85
N MET A 192 1.11 -0.12 2.08
CA MET A 192 0.67 -1.48 2.34
C MET A 192 1.89 -2.37 2.56
N LEU A 193 1.87 -3.14 3.64
CA LEU A 193 2.99 -3.96 4.12
C LEU A 193 2.54 -5.40 4.38
N ASP A 194 3.40 -6.34 3.98
CA ASP A 194 3.31 -7.75 4.33
C ASP A 194 4.20 -8.02 5.55
N LEU A 195 3.57 -8.29 6.70
CA LEU A 195 4.26 -8.60 7.95
C LEU A 195 5.09 -9.88 7.83
N ALA A 196 4.73 -10.81 6.95
CA ALA A 196 5.51 -12.01 6.70
C ALA A 196 6.90 -11.65 6.15
N ARG A 197 6.96 -10.69 5.23
CA ARG A 197 8.23 -10.23 4.68
C ARG A 197 9.07 -9.49 5.72
N VAL A 198 8.44 -8.68 6.56
CA VAL A 198 9.16 -8.00 7.67
C VAL A 198 9.75 -9.05 8.62
N LEU A 199 8.98 -10.10 8.96
CA LEU A 199 9.44 -11.20 9.80
C LEU A 199 10.59 -11.98 9.19
N ASP A 200 10.57 -12.26 7.88
CA ASP A 200 11.67 -12.95 7.21
C ASP A 200 12.97 -12.14 7.32
N ARG A 201 12.92 -10.83 7.09
CA ARG A 201 14.07 -9.93 7.26
C ARG A 201 14.51 -9.77 8.71
N TYR A 202 13.57 -9.76 9.63
CA TYR A 202 13.85 -9.76 11.06
C TYR A 202 14.63 -11.00 11.48
N ARG A 203 14.23 -12.19 11.00
CA ARG A 203 14.93 -13.45 11.28
C ARG A 203 16.35 -13.46 10.72
N GLU A 204 16.55 -12.92 9.52
CA GLU A 204 17.88 -12.73 8.94
C GLU A 204 18.76 -11.82 9.82
N ALA A 205 18.22 -10.68 10.27
CA ALA A 205 18.92 -9.75 11.14
C ALA A 205 19.22 -10.34 12.53
N ARG A 206 18.27 -11.09 13.10
CA ARG A 206 18.44 -11.84 14.36
C ARG A 206 19.54 -12.89 14.24
N ALA A 207 19.61 -13.62 13.14
CA ALA A 207 20.67 -14.60 12.91
C ALA A 207 22.06 -13.94 12.80
N ALA A 208 22.14 -12.75 12.21
CA ALA A 208 23.37 -11.97 12.12
C ALA A 208 23.78 -11.34 13.47
N SER A 209 22.80 -10.97 14.29
CA SER A 209 23.00 -10.27 15.58
C SER A 209 22.17 -10.92 16.70
N PRO A 210 22.57 -12.11 17.21
CA PRO A 210 21.74 -12.89 18.15
C PRO A 210 21.42 -12.17 19.46
N ASP A 211 22.35 -11.35 19.96
CA ASP A 211 22.25 -10.67 21.25
C ASP A 211 21.55 -9.30 21.18
N ALA A 212 21.16 -8.83 19.99
CA ALA A 212 20.52 -7.53 19.83
C ALA A 212 19.12 -7.49 20.45
N ALA A 213 18.65 -6.34 20.91
CA ALA A 213 17.26 -6.20 21.32
C ALA A 213 16.33 -6.35 20.08
N ALA A 214 15.18 -7.01 20.23
CA ALA A 214 14.22 -7.20 19.15
C ALA A 214 13.79 -5.86 18.53
N GLU A 215 13.56 -4.86 19.36
CA GLU A 215 13.16 -3.53 18.96
C GLU A 215 14.28 -2.79 18.22
N ALA A 216 15.54 -3.08 18.53
CA ALA A 216 16.67 -2.51 17.79
C ALA A 216 16.73 -3.08 16.37
N LEU A 217 16.56 -4.40 16.22
CA LEU A 217 16.52 -5.06 14.92
C LEU A 217 15.33 -4.57 14.08
N LEU A 218 14.13 -4.42 14.67
CA LEU A 218 12.96 -3.94 13.94
C LEU A 218 13.10 -2.48 13.47
N ARG A 219 13.72 -1.62 14.28
CA ARG A 219 14.05 -0.23 13.89
C ARG A 219 15.05 -0.14 12.74
N GLU A 220 15.84 -1.17 12.51
CA GLU A 220 16.71 -1.26 11.34
C GLU A 220 15.95 -1.86 10.14
N VAL A 221 15.26 -2.98 10.36
CA VAL A 221 14.63 -3.78 9.31
C VAL A 221 13.46 -3.08 8.64
N ALA A 222 12.53 -2.50 9.42
CA ALA A 222 11.30 -1.95 8.86
C ALA A 222 11.56 -0.71 7.98
N PRO A 223 12.34 0.30 8.41
CA PRO A 223 12.70 1.43 7.55
C PRO A 223 13.55 1.01 6.33
N ALA A 224 14.46 0.04 6.49
CA ALA A 224 15.25 -0.47 5.37
C ALA A 224 14.38 -1.16 4.31
N LEU A 225 13.34 -1.89 4.72
CA LEU A 225 12.37 -2.49 3.80
C LEU A 225 11.63 -1.41 3.01
N VAL A 226 11.09 -0.39 3.70
CA VAL A 226 10.38 0.74 3.07
C VAL A 226 11.29 1.48 2.09
N THR A 227 12.53 1.77 2.49
CA THR A 227 13.52 2.46 1.64
C THR A 227 13.88 1.65 0.40
N ALA A 228 13.97 0.32 0.51
CA ALA A 228 14.31 -0.54 -0.62
C ALA A 228 13.19 -0.60 -1.69
N GLY A 229 11.94 -0.28 -1.34
CA GLY A 229 10.82 -0.21 -2.29
C GLY A 229 10.52 -1.53 -3.02
N GLY A 230 10.78 -2.68 -2.38
CA GLY A 230 10.78 -4.01 -3.00
C GLY A 230 9.62 -4.93 -2.61
N PRO A 231 9.74 -6.24 -2.86
CA PRO A 231 8.71 -7.23 -2.53
C PRO A 231 8.32 -7.22 -1.06
N GLY A 232 7.04 -7.35 -0.76
CA GLY A 232 6.47 -7.29 0.60
C GLY A 232 5.98 -5.90 1.01
N LEU A 233 6.03 -4.92 0.10
CA LEU A 233 5.36 -3.65 0.27
C LEU A 233 4.84 -3.10 -1.06
N THR A 234 3.80 -2.28 -0.99
CA THR A 234 3.40 -1.43 -2.11
C THR A 234 2.64 -0.23 -1.58
N TRP A 235 2.21 0.66 -2.46
CA TRP A 235 1.44 1.85 -2.10
C TRP A 235 0.15 1.89 -2.90
N THR A 236 -0.91 2.50 -2.35
CA THR A 236 -2.16 2.69 -3.09
C THR A 236 -1.95 3.54 -4.33
N LYS A 237 -1.00 4.47 -4.26
CA LYS A 237 -0.47 5.28 -5.35
C LYS A 237 0.99 5.65 -5.07
N PRO A 238 1.75 6.08 -6.08
CA PRO A 238 3.09 6.65 -5.88
C PRO A 238 3.15 7.63 -4.68
N PRO A 239 3.95 7.35 -3.63
CA PRO A 239 4.13 8.30 -2.55
C PRO A 239 4.97 9.49 -3.04
N THR A 240 4.72 10.65 -2.47
CA THR A 240 5.61 11.79 -2.53
C THR A 240 6.85 11.56 -1.66
N GLU A 241 7.90 12.34 -1.89
CA GLU A 241 9.10 12.30 -1.04
C GLU A 241 8.76 12.64 0.42
N GLU A 242 7.87 13.61 0.66
CA GLU A 242 7.42 13.98 2.00
C GLU A 242 6.70 12.83 2.71
N GLU A 243 5.79 12.13 2.03
CA GLU A 243 5.09 10.96 2.59
C GLU A 243 6.08 9.81 2.88
N LEU A 244 7.06 9.57 2.01
CA LEU A 244 8.09 8.58 2.27
C LEU A 244 8.95 8.94 3.49
N GLN A 245 9.36 10.21 3.62
CA GLN A 245 10.14 10.68 4.76
C GLN A 245 9.35 10.63 6.07
N ALA A 246 8.05 10.93 6.04
CA ALA A 246 7.18 10.82 7.20
C ALA A 246 7.13 9.38 7.76
N VAL A 247 7.14 8.36 6.90
CA VAL A 247 7.23 6.96 7.35
C VAL A 247 8.59 6.60 7.94
N LEU A 248 9.68 7.12 7.34
CA LEU A 248 11.04 6.68 7.66
C LEU A 248 11.67 7.39 8.85
N THR A 249 11.44 8.69 8.99
CA THR A 249 12.20 9.54 9.93
C THR A 249 11.33 10.14 11.02
N GLY A 250 10.01 10.00 10.88
CA GLY A 250 9.04 10.75 11.66
C GLY A 250 9.12 12.20 11.28
N SER A 251 8.06 12.94 11.54
CA SER A 251 8.10 14.39 11.47
C SER A 251 9.24 14.87 12.38
N LEU A 252 10.44 15.13 11.84
CA LEU A 252 11.46 15.96 12.49
C LEU A 252 10.93 17.40 12.53
N GLN A 253 9.84 17.62 13.27
CA GLN A 253 9.48 18.95 13.72
C GLN A 253 9.99 19.08 15.16
N PRO A 254 10.93 20.01 15.42
CA PRO A 254 11.19 20.41 16.79
C PRO A 254 9.90 21.02 17.35
N ARG A 255 9.40 20.46 18.45
CA ARG A 255 8.40 21.12 19.31
C ARG A 255 8.98 22.38 19.94
#